data_AF-A0AAW1S990-F1
#
_entry.id   AF-A0AAW1S990-F1
#
_cell.length_a   1.000
_cell.length_b   1.000
_cell.length_c   1.000
_cell.angle_alpha   90.00
_cell.angle_beta   90.00
_cell.angle_gamma   90.00
#
_symmetry.space_group_name_H-M   'P 1'
#
loop_
_entity.id
_entity.type
_entity.pdbx_description
1 polymer ?
#
loop_
_entity_poly.entity_id
_entity_poly.type
_entity_poly.pdbx_seq_one_letter_code
_entity_poly.pdbx_strand_id
1 'polypeptide(L)' 'MDCRHIPKDQVLEALTSGKVNSKKSNPRSQPCPKYVVDASIGSNNKNVQAVFSACPTFTNVVTVIDKDTNWECVCP' A
#
# COMPACT_ATOMS: atom_id res chain seq x y z
N MET A 1 -4.84 -12.46 -2.59
CA MET A 1 -5.04 -11.02 -2.90
C MET A 1 -6.52 -10.66 -3.01
N ASP A 2 -7.44 -11.62 -3.12
CA ASP A 2 -8.87 -11.34 -3.31
C ASP A 2 -9.59 -10.83 -2.05
N CYS A 3 -9.09 -11.14 -0.86
CA CYS A 3 -9.79 -10.82 0.38
C CYS A 3 -10.01 -9.33 0.64
N ARG A 4 -9.12 -8.44 0.16
CA ARG A 4 -9.25 -6.99 0.39
C ARG A 4 -10.01 -6.26 -0.71
N HIS A 5 -10.41 -6.95 -1.79
CA HIS A 5 -11.07 -6.35 -2.96
C HIS A 5 -10.38 -5.09 -3.51
N ILE A 6 -9.05 -5.01 -3.41
CA ILE A 6 -8.25 -3.92 -3.98
C ILE A 6 -7.61 -4.44 -5.28
N PRO A 7 -8.15 -4.06 -6.45
CA PRO A 7 -7.60 -4.48 -7.73
C PRO A 7 -6.23 -3.80 -8.00
N LYS A 8 -5.44 -4.39 -8.91
CA LYS A 8 -4.04 -3.96 -9.15
C LYS A 8 -3.93 -2.53 -9.67
N ASP A 9 -4.89 -2.09 -10.48
CA ASP A 9 -5.04 -0.72 -10.97
C ASP A 9 -5.16 0.29 -9.83
N GLN A 10 -5.93 -0.02 -8.79
CA GLN A 10 -6.06 0.80 -7.60
C GLN A 10 -4.77 0.86 -6.77
N VAL A 11 -4.01 -0.24 -6.72
CA VAL A 11 -2.68 -0.24 -6.07
C VAL A 11 -1.68 0.62 -6.85
N LEU A 12 -1.74 0.59 -8.18
CA LEU A 12 -0.92 1.43 -9.06
C LEU A 12 -1.32 2.91 -8.93
N GLU A 13 -2.61 3.22 -8.87
CA GLU A 13 -3.12 4.56 -8.60
C GLU A 13 -2.60 5.07 -7.25
N ALA A 14 -2.66 4.24 -6.20
CA ALA A 14 -2.12 4.59 -4.89
C ALA A 14 -0.60 4.86 -4.93
N LEU A 15 0.15 4.20 -5.82
CA LEU A 15 1.59 4.43 -5.99
C LEU A 15 1.88 5.76 -6.70
N THR A 16 1.02 6.20 -7.64
CA THR A 16 1.25 7.41 -8.45
C THR A 16 0.62 8.67 -7.84
N SER A 17 -0.58 8.58 -7.27
CA SER A 17 -1.32 9.70 -6.68
C SER A 17 -1.18 9.79 -5.15
N GLY A 18 -0.71 8.72 -4.52
CA GLY A 18 -0.61 8.62 -3.07
C GLY A 18 0.46 9.51 -2.45
N LYS A 19 0.24 9.84 -1.18
CA LYS A 19 1.15 10.63 -0.37
C LYS A 19 2.02 9.73 0.49
N VAL A 20 3.34 9.84 0.32
CA VAL A 20 4.31 9.10 1.13
C VAL A 20 4.26 9.59 2.59
N ASN A 21 4.02 8.67 3.51
CA ASN A 21 4.03 8.91 4.93
C ASN A 21 5.43 8.67 5.48
N SER A 22 6.27 9.71 5.47
CA SER A 22 7.68 9.63 5.91
C SER A 22 7.83 9.24 7.39
N LYS A 23 6.80 9.45 8.22
CA LYS A 23 6.84 9.05 9.64
C LYS A 23 6.73 7.53 9.82
N LYS A 24 5.97 6.87 8.94
CA LYS A 24 5.78 5.41 8.95
C LYS A 24 6.71 4.68 7.98
N SER A 25 7.30 5.41 7.04
CA SER A 25 8.30 4.88 6.12
C SER A 25 9.61 4.64 6.84
N ASN A 26 10.33 3.59 6.46
CA ASN A 26 11.69 3.34 6.91
C ASN A 26 12.63 3.23 5.70
N PRO A 27 13.12 4.38 5.19
CA PRO A 27 14.01 4.40 4.04
C PRO A 27 15.39 3.77 4.31
N ARG A 28 15.76 3.59 5.58
CA ARG A 28 17.05 2.97 5.98
C ARG A 28 16.93 1.47 6.22
N SER A 29 15.75 0.89 6.04
CA SER A 29 15.56 -0.55 6.18
C SER A 29 16.42 -1.29 5.15
N GLN A 30 17.19 -2.28 5.59
CA GLN A 30 17.91 -3.21 4.73
C GLN A 30 17.17 -4.57 4.73
N PRO A 31 17.20 -5.34 3.62
CA PRO A 31 17.91 -5.10 2.35
C PRO A 31 17.23 -4.07 1.44
N CYS A 32 15.96 -3.75 1.67
CA CYS A 32 15.20 -2.83 0.84
C CYS A 32 14.46 -1.76 1.68
N PRO A 33 14.62 -0.46 1.35
CA PRO A 33 13.83 0.62 1.92
C PRO A 33 12.33 0.33 1.92
N LYS A 34 11.65 0.65 3.04
CA LYS A 34 10.20 0.53 3.17
C LYS A 34 9.55 1.90 3.07
N TYR A 35 8.58 2.03 2.17
CA TYR A 35 7.79 3.23 1.98
C TYR A 35 6.33 2.94 2.27
N VAL A 36 5.73 3.77 3.11
CA VAL A 36 4.31 3.72 3.42
C VAL A 36 3.65 4.86 2.67
N VAL A 37 2.67 4.55 1.83
CA VAL A 37 1.96 5.50 0.98
C VAL A 37 0.49 5.46 1.35
N ASP A 38 -0.04 6.61 1.72
CA ASP A 38 -1.47 6.82 1.99
C ASP A 38 -2.10 7.41 0.73
N ALA A 39 -3.10 6.77 0.17
CA ALA A 39 -3.81 7.25 -1.02
C ALA A 39 -5.32 7.17 -0.84
N SER A 40 -6.05 8.02 -1.54
CA SER A 40 -7.51 7.95 -1.63
C SER A 40 -7.86 7.48 -3.03
N ILE A 41 -8.46 6.31 -3.13
CA ILE A 41 -8.70 5.61 -4.40
C ILE A 41 -10.19 5.33 -4.63
N GLY A 42 -10.58 5.32 -5.91
CA GLY A 42 -11.94 5.06 -6.35
C GLY A 42 -12.93 6.21 -6.08
N SER A 43 -14.11 6.13 -6.70
CA SER A 43 -15.13 7.19 -6.65
C SER A 43 -15.71 7.45 -5.25
N ASN A 44 -15.51 6.53 -4.31
CA ASN A 44 -15.99 6.63 -2.94
C ASN A 44 -14.95 7.20 -1.97
N ASN A 45 -13.81 7.71 -2.46
CA ASN A 45 -12.71 8.23 -1.64
C ASN A 45 -12.25 7.23 -0.54
N LYS A 46 -12.06 5.96 -0.91
CA LYS A 46 -11.56 4.97 0.05
C LYS A 46 -10.12 5.29 0.41
N ASN A 47 -9.83 5.45 1.70
CA ASN A 47 -8.49 5.70 2.17
C ASN A 47 -7.74 4.39 2.31
N VAL A 48 -6.71 4.19 1.50
CA VAL A 48 -5.84 3.03 1.57
C VAL A 48 -4.45 3.41 2.03
N GLN A 49 -3.82 2.50 2.77
CA GLN A 49 -2.42 2.57 3.12
C GLN A 49 -1.70 1.39 2.46
N ALA A 50 -0.85 1.70 1.49
CA ALA A 50 0.00 0.73 0.81
C ALA A 50 1.42 0.79 1.39
N VAL A 51 2.00 -0.39 1.63
CA VAL A 51 3.38 -0.55 2.07
C VAL A 51 4.17 -1.15 0.92
N PHE A 52 5.11 -0.36 0.40
CA PHE A 52 6.02 -0.74 -0.66
C PHE A 52 7.41 -0.99 -0.10
N SER A 53 8.07 -2.03 -0.61
CA SER A 53 9.48 -2.27 -0.39
C SER A 53 10.20 -1.99 -1.69
N ALA A 54 10.92 -0.86 -1.74
CA ALA A 54 11.67 -0.45 -2.91
C ALA A 54 13.06 -1.08 -2.86
N CYS A 55 13.27 -2.16 -3.58
CA CYS A 55 14.58 -2.76 -3.77
C CYS A 55 15.28 -2.11 -4.99
N PRO A 56 16.61 -2.23 -5.13
CA PRO A 56 17.35 -1.61 -6.25
C PRO A 56 16.87 -2.06 -7.64
N THR A 57 16.36 -3.28 -7.75
CA THR A 57 15.98 -3.92 -9.02
C THR A 57 14.47 -4.09 -9.21
N PHE A 58 13.66 -3.97 -8.15
CA PHE A 58 12.21 -4.15 -8.20
C PHE A 58 11.53 -3.48 -6.99
N THR A 59 10.25 -3.14 -7.14
CA THR A 59 9.42 -2.65 -6.05
C THR A 59 8.39 -3.70 -5.70
N ASN A 60 8.43 -4.21 -4.47
CA ASN A 60 7.45 -5.18 -3.97
C ASN A 60 6.34 -4.47 -3.20
N VAL A 61 5.10 -4.89 -3.44
CA VAL A 61 3.95 -4.50 -2.62
C VAL A 61 3.86 -5.48 -1.46
N VAL A 62 4.18 -5.02 -0.25
CA VAL A 62 4.15 -5.86 0.95
C VAL A 62 2.71 -6.06 1.43
N THR A 63 1.96 -4.97 1.48
CA THR A 63 0.57 -4.99 1.93
C THR A 63 -0.15 -3.73 1.50
N VAL A 64 -1.43 -3.86 1.20
CA VAL A 64 -2.35 -2.74 1.06
C VAL A 64 -3.50 -2.96 2.03
N ILE A 65 -3.78 -1.99 2.89
CA ILE A 65 -4.91 -2.02 3.82
C ILE A 65 -5.85 -0.86 3.50
N ASP A 66 -7.14 -1.12 3.59
CA ASP A 66 -8.16 -0.08 3.66
C ASP A 66 -8.16 0.44 5.11
N LYS A 67 -8.03 1.76 5.29
CA LYS A 67 -8.01 2.41 6.60
C LYS A 67 -9.41 2.67 7.14
N ASP A 68 -10.41 2.72 6.26
CA ASP A 68 -11.80 2.98 6.61
C ASP A 68 -12.52 1.67 6.96
N THR A 69 -12.12 0.58 6.31
CA THR A 69 -12.74 -0.74 6.48
C THR A 69 -11.72 -1.77 6.90
N ASN A 70 -11.86 -2.30 8.12
CA ASN A 70 -11.06 -3.43 8.57
C ASN A 70 -11.63 -4.72 7.97
N TRP A 71 -11.17 -5.08 6.77
CA TRP A 71 -11.53 -6.36 6.15
C TRP A 71 -10.85 -7.50 6.92
N GLU A 72 -11.64 -8.29 7.64
CA GLU A 72 -11.16 -9.52 8.26
C GLU A 72 -10.76 -10.51 7.16
N CYS A 73 -9.45 -10.66 6.97
CA CYS A 73 -8.93 -11.70 6.09
C CYS A 73 -8.68 -12.97 6.88
N VAL A 74 -9.58 -13.92 6.71
CA VAL A 74 -9.37 -15.30 7.11
C VAL A 74 -8.44 -15.93 6.07
N CYS A 75 -7.15 -16.01 6.41
CA CYS A 75 -6.22 -16.86 5.67
C CYS A 75 -6.49 -18.32 6.11
N PRO A 76 -6.89 -19.24 5.21
CA PRO A 76 -6.94 -20.67 5.54
C PRO A 76 -5.54 -21.24 5.75
#